data_AF-A0A1A9QEZ7-F1
#
_entry.id   AF-A0A1A9QEZ7-F1
#
_cell.length_a   1.000
_cell.length_b   1.000
_cell.length_c   1.000
_cell.angle_alpha   90.00
_cell.angle_beta   90.00
_cell.angle_gamma   90.00
#
_symmetry.space_group_name_H-M   'P 1'
#
loop_
_entity.id
_entity.type
_entity.pdbx_description
1 polymer ?
#
loop_
_entity_poly.entity_id
_entity_poly.type
_entity_poly.pdbx_seq_one_letter_code
_entity_poly.pdbx_strand_id
1 'polypeptide(L)'
;MTTGLKIGIGATLGVGAIGGTAGIAHVLSQPKNLKEDLEKDSQFEFLDTSSETTNKDNGSWTKLAEEHAKTSVKGGVSKISGLDIQAPPASTTPHPGIAQLKEKCDLFFKKTKDDKDYEQAKKDAKNWCNKKSSLLTT
;
A
#
# COMPACT_ATOMS: atom_id res chain seq x y z
N MET A 1 10.00 85.40 -9.93
CA MET A 1 10.00 84.20 -9.06
C MET A 1 9.07 83.18 -9.71
N THR A 2 9.64 82.15 -10.32
CA THR A 2 8.93 81.12 -11.08
C THR A 2 8.95 79.83 -10.27
N THR A 3 7.80 79.43 -9.72
CA THR A 3 7.64 78.12 -9.09
C THR A 3 7.20 77.12 -10.16
N GLY A 4 8.14 76.29 -10.61
CA GLY A 4 7.90 75.24 -11.59
C GLY A 4 7.32 73.97 -10.96
N LEU A 5 6.19 73.51 -11.49
CA LEU A 5 5.61 72.20 -11.23
C LEU A 5 6.23 71.20 -12.23
N LYS A 6 7.09 70.28 -11.76
CA LYS A 6 7.64 69.20 -12.58
C LYS A 6 6.74 67.97 -12.46
N ILE A 7 5.99 67.68 -13.53
CA ILE A 7 5.26 66.42 -13.71
C ILE A 7 6.27 65.35 -14.11
N GLY A 8 6.48 64.36 -13.25
CA GLY A 8 7.30 63.18 -13.53
C GLY A 8 6.47 61.92 -13.34
N ILE A 9 5.59 61.61 -14.29
CA ILE A 9 4.94 60.29 -14.37
C ILE A 9 5.85 59.41 -15.23
N GLY A 10 6.86 58.83 -14.59
CA GLY A 10 7.66 57.77 -15.18
C GLY A 10 6.82 56.50 -15.22
N ALA A 11 6.44 56.06 -16.43
CA ALA A 11 5.84 54.76 -16.65
C ALA A 11 6.88 53.67 -16.33
N THR A 12 6.92 53.20 -15.08
CA THR A 12 7.61 51.95 -14.76
C THR A 12 6.78 50.82 -15.34
N LEU A 13 7.24 50.28 -16.47
CA LEU A 13 6.84 48.96 -16.98
C LEU A 13 7.18 47.94 -15.88
N GLY A 14 6.22 47.70 -14.99
CA GLY A 14 6.29 46.62 -14.02
C GLY A 14 6.17 45.31 -14.78
N VAL A 15 7.30 44.74 -15.21
CA VAL A 15 7.40 43.32 -15.56
C VAL A 15 7.26 42.56 -14.25
N GLY A 16 6.02 42.41 -13.79
CA GLY A 16 5.70 41.51 -12.69
C GLY A 16 6.05 40.11 -13.14
N ALA A 17 7.01 39.50 -12.45
CA ALA A 17 7.49 38.16 -12.74
C ALA A 17 6.31 37.18 -12.83
N ILE A 18 6.01 36.72 -14.04
CA ILE A 18 5.32 35.44 -14.26
C ILE A 18 6.38 34.36 -13.95
N GLY A 19 6.79 34.29 -12.68
CA GLY A 19 7.74 33.33 -12.16
C GLY A 19 6.97 32.07 -11.82
N GLY A 20 7.08 31.06 -12.68
CA GLY A 20 6.22 29.89 -12.71
C GLY A 20 6.06 29.16 -11.37
N THR A 21 4.81 28.91 -11.00
CA THR A 21 4.43 27.81 -10.10
C THR A 21 3.74 26.71 -10.92
N ALA A 22 4.38 26.26 -12.00
CA ALA A 22 4.00 25.04 -12.70
C ALA A 22 5.11 24.02 -12.44
N GLY A 23 5.08 23.37 -11.27
CA GLY A 23 6.13 22.37 -10.97
C GLY A 23 6.09 21.68 -9.61
N ILE A 24 5.33 22.16 -8.62
CA ILE A 24 5.38 21.58 -7.27
C ILE A 24 4.30 20.51 -7.01
N ALA A 25 3.47 20.18 -7.99
CA ALA A 25 2.39 19.21 -7.80
C ALA A 25 2.83 17.74 -7.88
N HIS A 26 4.01 17.42 -8.44
CA HIS A 26 4.39 16.02 -8.67
C HIS A 26 5.31 15.38 -7.63
N VAL A 27 5.95 16.15 -6.75
CA VAL A 27 6.82 15.58 -5.70
C VAL A 27 6.04 15.18 -4.44
N LEU A 28 4.84 15.72 -4.22
CA LEU A 28 4.04 15.42 -3.02
C LEU A 28 3.14 14.18 -3.14
N SER A 29 3.06 13.55 -4.32
CA SER A 29 2.12 12.43 -4.57
C SER A 29 2.75 11.04 -4.49
N GLN A 30 4.00 10.92 -4.06
CA GLN A 30 4.61 9.60 -3.86
C GLN A 30 4.02 8.93 -2.60
N PRO A 31 3.57 7.67 -2.68
CA PRO A 31 3.08 6.94 -1.52
C PRO A 31 4.22 6.78 -0.50
N LYS A 32 3.93 7.10 0.77
CA LYS A 32 4.89 7.04 1.88
C LYS A 32 5.12 5.61 2.35
N ASN A 33 4.14 4.73 2.15
CA ASN A 33 4.22 3.32 2.51
C ASN A 33 3.54 2.44 1.46
N LEU A 34 3.77 1.13 1.59
CA LEU A 34 3.25 0.12 0.67
C LEU A 34 1.72 0.10 0.64
N LYS A 35 1.05 0.41 1.76
CA LYS A 35 -0.41 0.50 1.79
C LYS A 35 -0.91 1.55 0.81
N GLU A 36 -0.38 2.77 0.87
CA GLU A 36 -0.77 3.86 -0.04
C GLU A 36 -0.41 3.57 -1.51
N ASP A 37 0.64 2.78 -1.75
CA ASP A 37 1.02 2.34 -3.09
C ASP A 37 0.03 1.30 -3.63
N LEU A 38 -0.42 0.36 -2.78
CA LEU A 38 -1.42 -0.65 -3.13
C LEU A 38 -2.84 -0.06 -3.22
N GLU A 39 -3.18 0.98 -2.45
CA GLU A 39 -4.46 1.69 -2.57
C GLU A 39 -4.63 2.38 -3.94
N LYS A 40 -3.51 2.72 -4.60
CA LYS A 40 -3.52 3.25 -5.97
C LYS A 40 -3.65 2.16 -7.03
N ASP A 41 -3.44 0.89 -6.66
CA ASP A 41 -3.57 -0.25 -7.56
C ASP A 41 -5.03 -0.72 -7.59
N SER A 42 -5.73 -0.47 -8.69
CA SER A 42 -7.13 -0.84 -8.87
C SER A 42 -7.38 -2.36 -8.86
N GLN A 43 -6.33 -3.18 -8.98
CA GLN A 43 -6.40 -4.63 -8.91
C GLN A 43 -6.21 -5.15 -7.48
N PHE A 44 -5.88 -4.28 -6.53
CA PHE A 44 -5.69 -4.64 -5.14
C PHE A 44 -6.92 -4.32 -4.30
N GLU A 45 -7.42 -5.32 -3.58
CA GLU A 45 -8.52 -5.15 -2.66
C GLU A 45 -8.12 -5.75 -1.31
N PHE A 46 -7.96 -4.89 -0.30
CA PHE A 46 -7.46 -5.29 1.01
C PHE A 46 -8.39 -6.32 1.66
N LEU A 47 -7.82 -7.45 2.07
CA LEU A 47 -8.45 -8.31 3.06
C LEU A 47 -8.57 -7.55 4.37
N ASP A 48 -9.72 -7.67 5.02
CA ASP A 48 -9.95 -7.04 6.31
C ASP A 48 -8.97 -7.65 7.33
N THR A 49 -8.06 -6.84 7.87
CA THR A 49 -7.11 -7.26 8.92
C THR A 49 -7.65 -7.06 10.33
N SER A 50 -8.87 -6.52 10.49
CA SER A 50 -9.50 -6.30 11.80
C SER A 50 -9.89 -7.61 12.50
N SER A 51 -10.23 -7.51 13.80
CA SER A 51 -10.34 -8.62 14.75
C SER A 51 -11.21 -9.80 14.27
N GLU A 52 -10.86 -11.01 14.72
CA GLU A 52 -11.38 -12.30 14.25
C GLU A 52 -12.89 -12.50 14.41
N THR A 53 -13.55 -11.78 15.32
CA THR A 53 -14.96 -11.99 15.68
C THR A 53 -15.97 -11.32 14.74
N THR A 54 -15.54 -10.38 13.91
CA THR A 54 -16.43 -9.59 13.01
C THR A 54 -15.95 -9.60 11.56
N ASN A 55 -14.92 -10.38 11.27
CA ASN A 55 -14.21 -10.31 10.01
C ASN A 55 -14.98 -11.03 8.90
N LYS A 56 -15.52 -10.26 7.96
CA LYS A 56 -16.25 -10.77 6.79
C LYS A 56 -15.38 -11.63 5.88
N ASP A 57 -14.06 -11.55 6.02
CA ASP A 57 -13.08 -12.24 5.21
C ASP A 57 -12.45 -13.46 5.92
N ASN A 58 -12.98 -13.90 7.06
CA ASN A 58 -12.45 -15.07 7.78
C ASN A 58 -12.35 -16.31 6.88
N GLY A 59 -13.31 -16.55 5.99
CA GLY A 59 -13.25 -17.67 5.04
C GLY A 59 -12.08 -17.57 4.06
N SER A 60 -11.76 -16.36 3.61
CA SER A 60 -10.60 -16.10 2.74
C SER A 60 -9.30 -16.28 3.51
N TRP A 61 -9.23 -15.78 4.74
CA TRP A 61 -8.06 -15.93 5.60
C TRP A 61 -7.79 -17.41 5.95
N THR A 62 -8.82 -18.19 6.25
CA THR A 62 -8.67 -19.63 6.48
C THR A 62 -8.07 -20.31 5.26
N LYS A 63 -8.61 -20.07 4.05
CA LYS A 63 -8.08 -20.65 2.81
C LYS A 63 -6.63 -20.26 2.56
N LEU A 64 -6.26 -19.00 2.78
CA LEU A 64 -4.88 -18.54 2.64
C LEU A 64 -3.95 -19.18 3.67
N ALA A 65 -4.40 -19.34 4.92
CA ALA A 65 -3.63 -20.01 5.95
C ALA A 65 -3.41 -21.49 5.63
N GLU A 66 -4.44 -22.17 5.13
CA GLU A 66 -4.36 -23.55 4.64
C GLU A 66 -3.42 -23.68 3.44
N GLU A 67 -3.52 -22.78 2.44
CA GLU A 67 -2.62 -22.75 1.28
C GLU A 67 -1.16 -22.52 1.70
N HIS A 68 -0.92 -21.61 2.64
CA HIS A 68 0.44 -21.34 3.15
C HIS A 68 1.01 -22.54 3.93
N ALA A 69 0.17 -23.28 4.65
CA ALA A 69 0.56 -24.49 5.37
C ALA A 69 0.93 -25.67 4.45
N LYS A 70 0.49 -25.68 3.18
CA LYS A 70 0.84 -26.75 2.21
C LYS A 70 2.32 -26.76 1.89
N THR A 71 2.88 -27.93 1.60
CA THR A 71 4.28 -28.06 1.15
C THR A 71 4.56 -27.30 -0.15
N SER A 72 3.56 -27.24 -1.04
CA SER A 72 3.60 -26.47 -2.29
C SER A 72 2.37 -25.60 -2.39
N VAL A 73 2.58 -24.30 -2.58
CA VAL A 73 1.51 -23.30 -2.73
C VAL A 73 1.00 -23.30 -4.17
N LYS A 74 -0.32 -23.14 -4.36
CA LYS A 74 -0.94 -23.05 -5.68
C LYS A 74 -0.38 -21.90 -6.52
N GLY A 75 -0.35 -22.07 -7.84
CA GLY A 75 -0.12 -20.98 -8.79
C GLY A 75 1.31 -20.44 -8.84
N GLY A 76 2.30 -21.19 -8.33
CA GLY A 76 3.71 -20.75 -8.33
C GLY A 76 4.00 -19.58 -7.39
N VAL A 77 3.07 -19.26 -6.48
CA VAL A 77 3.25 -18.23 -5.45
C VAL A 77 4.24 -18.73 -4.41
N SER A 78 5.19 -17.88 -4.03
CA SER A 78 6.13 -18.19 -2.96
C SER A 78 5.50 -17.97 -1.59
N LYS A 79 5.86 -18.81 -0.62
CA LYS A 79 5.51 -18.59 0.79
C LYS A 79 6.15 -17.31 1.29
N ILE A 80 5.48 -16.65 2.23
CA ILE A 80 6.06 -15.54 2.98
C ILE A 80 7.29 -16.05 3.75
N SER A 81 8.45 -15.46 3.49
CA SER A 81 9.70 -15.79 4.18
C SER A 81 9.60 -15.55 5.69
N GLY A 82 10.06 -16.52 6.49
CA GLY A 82 10.04 -16.41 7.95
C GLY A 82 8.62 -16.43 8.55
N LEU A 83 7.64 -16.93 7.80
CA LEU A 83 6.35 -17.36 8.32
C LEU A 83 6.30 -18.88 8.15
N ASP A 84 6.09 -19.61 9.24
CA ASP A 84 5.85 -21.05 9.22
C ASP A 84 4.54 -21.31 9.97
N ILE A 85 3.49 -21.61 9.21
CA ILE A 85 2.17 -21.89 9.77
C ILE A 85 2.12 -23.40 10.04
N GLN A 86 2.45 -23.78 11.27
CA GLN A 86 2.27 -25.15 11.75
C GLN A 86 0.84 -25.30 12.27
N ALA A 87 -0.07 -25.69 11.39
CA ALA A 87 -1.44 -25.99 11.78
C ALA A 87 -1.85 -27.36 11.22
N PRO A 88 -2.54 -28.21 12.02
CA PRO A 88 -3.18 -29.40 11.48
C PRO A 88 -4.27 -28.98 10.47
N PRO A 89 -4.51 -29.77 9.41
CA PRO A 89 -5.49 -29.42 8.40
C PRO A 89 -6.90 -29.26 9.00
N ALA A 90 -7.50 -28.08 8.77
CA ALA A 90 -8.95 -27.80 8.72
C ALA A 90 -9.83 -27.88 10.00
N SER A 91 -9.33 -27.86 11.24
CA SER A 91 -10.22 -28.10 12.41
C SER A 91 -10.22 -27.08 13.55
N THR A 92 -9.52 -25.96 13.45
CA THR A 92 -9.60 -24.89 14.47
C THR A 92 -10.24 -23.64 13.86
N THR A 93 -11.30 -23.16 14.50
CA THR A 93 -11.93 -21.88 14.17
C THR A 93 -11.75 -20.93 15.36
N PRO A 94 -11.02 -19.81 15.19
CA PRO A 94 -10.28 -19.40 14.00
C PRO A 94 -9.00 -20.24 13.79
N HIS A 95 -8.55 -20.36 12.54
CA HIS A 95 -7.34 -21.10 12.21
C HIS A 95 -6.11 -20.30 12.71
N PRO A 96 -5.15 -20.91 13.44
CA PRO A 96 -4.08 -20.18 14.12
C PRO A 96 -3.19 -19.37 13.16
N GLY A 97 -3.08 -19.83 11.91
CA GLY A 97 -2.38 -19.11 10.85
C GLY A 97 -3.03 -17.79 10.39
N ILE A 98 -4.30 -17.52 10.71
CA ILE A 98 -5.00 -16.29 10.31
C ILE A 98 -4.36 -15.08 10.98
N ALA A 99 -4.16 -15.13 12.29
CA ALA A 99 -3.53 -14.05 13.04
C ALA A 99 -2.12 -13.76 12.53
N GLN A 100 -1.34 -14.81 12.26
CA GLN A 100 0.03 -14.68 11.75
C GLN A 100 0.07 -14.06 10.33
N LEU A 101 -0.86 -14.45 9.45
CA LEU A 101 -0.98 -13.86 8.11
C LEU A 101 -1.38 -12.39 8.18
N LYS A 102 -2.40 -12.05 9.00
CA LYS A 102 -2.84 -10.66 9.20
C LYS A 102 -1.70 -9.79 9.73
N GLU A 103 -0.95 -10.27 10.71
CA GLU A 103 0.20 -9.56 11.26
C GLU A 103 1.27 -9.31 10.17
N LYS A 104 1.60 -10.32 9.35
CA LYS A 104 2.55 -10.15 8.24
C LYS A 104 2.05 -9.15 7.20
N CYS A 105 0.76 -9.19 6.87
CA CYS A 105 0.15 -8.21 5.98
C CYS A 105 0.24 -6.78 6.53
N ASP A 106 -0.05 -6.58 7.80
CA ASP A 106 0.11 -5.27 8.47
C ASP A 106 1.57 -4.80 8.48
N LEU A 107 2.53 -5.71 8.63
CA LEU A 107 3.96 -5.40 8.52
C LEU A 107 4.34 -4.99 7.09
N PHE A 108 3.86 -5.69 6.07
CA PHE A 108 4.08 -5.31 4.67
C PHE A 108 3.54 -3.91 4.41
N PHE A 109 2.31 -3.62 4.82
CA PHE A 109 1.65 -2.34 4.59
C PHE A 109 2.38 -1.14 5.20
N LYS A 110 3.20 -1.36 6.25
CA LYS A 110 4.02 -0.32 6.88
C LYS A 110 5.35 -0.07 6.19
N LYS A 111 5.80 -0.96 5.29
CA LYS A 111 7.09 -0.80 4.60
C LYS A 111 7.10 0.40 3.67
N THR A 112 8.24 1.06 3.57
CA THR A 112 8.47 2.22 2.71
C THR A 112 9.37 1.83 1.55
N LYS A 113 9.43 2.65 0.50
CA LYS A 113 10.27 2.38 -0.67
C LYS A 113 11.78 2.30 -0.37
N ASP A 114 12.19 2.81 0.79
CA ASP A 114 13.58 2.75 1.25
C ASP A 114 13.93 1.40 1.89
N ASP A 115 12.93 0.58 2.22
CA ASP A 115 13.15 -0.78 2.71
C ASP A 115 13.72 -1.67 1.60
N LYS A 116 14.82 -2.37 1.90
CA LYS A 116 15.52 -3.24 0.93
C LYS A 116 14.63 -4.35 0.36
N ASP A 117 13.61 -4.75 1.09
CA ASP A 117 12.65 -5.81 0.73
C ASP A 117 11.29 -5.27 0.31
N TYR A 118 11.16 -3.97 0.02
CA TYR A 118 9.90 -3.33 -0.39
C TYR A 118 9.21 -4.05 -1.57
N GLU A 119 9.95 -4.33 -2.65
CA GLU A 119 9.39 -4.99 -3.84
C GLU A 119 8.91 -6.43 -3.54
N GLN A 120 9.65 -7.14 -2.68
CA GLN A 120 9.26 -8.47 -2.24
C GLN A 120 8.01 -8.42 -1.35
N ALA A 121 7.96 -7.49 -0.39
CA ALA A 121 6.80 -7.25 0.45
C ALA A 121 5.57 -6.84 -0.37
N LYS A 122 5.75 -6.06 -1.44
CA LYS A 122 4.69 -5.71 -2.40
C LYS A 122 4.14 -6.94 -3.10
N LYS A 123 5.02 -7.82 -3.59
CA LYS A 123 4.61 -9.07 -4.23
C LYS A 123 3.88 -9.98 -3.25
N ASP A 124 4.40 -10.12 -2.04
CA ASP A 124 3.80 -10.96 -1.01
C ASP A 124 2.45 -10.40 -0.55
N ALA A 125 2.32 -9.09 -0.39
CA ALA A 125 1.06 -8.44 -0.09
C ALA A 125 0.01 -8.67 -1.19
N LYS A 126 0.39 -8.57 -2.47
CA LYS A 126 -0.49 -8.86 -3.62
C LYS A 126 -1.01 -10.28 -3.64
N ASN A 127 -0.21 -11.24 -3.17
CA ASN A 127 -0.59 -12.64 -3.17
C ASN A 127 -1.34 -13.06 -1.90
N TRP A 128 -0.98 -12.53 -0.74
CA TRP A 128 -1.44 -13.04 0.55
C TRP A 128 -2.40 -12.10 1.30
N CYS A 129 -2.47 -10.82 0.91
CA CYS A 129 -3.27 -9.80 1.59
C CYS A 129 -4.37 -9.20 0.71
N ASN A 130 -4.59 -9.79 -0.48
CA ASN A 130 -5.54 -9.33 -1.48
C ASN A 130 -6.74 -10.28 -1.58
N LYS A 131 -7.96 -9.75 -1.54
CA LYS A 131 -9.21 -10.49 -1.77
C LYS A 131 -9.28 -11.12 -3.16
N LYS A 132 -8.60 -10.51 -4.13
CA LYS A 132 -8.52 -10.98 -5.52
C LYS A 132 -7.31 -11.88 -5.76
N SER A 133 -6.68 -12.40 -4.70
CA SER A 133 -5.56 -13.31 -4.83
C SER A 133 -5.93 -14.55 -5.67
N SER A 134 -5.00 -14.96 -6.55
CA SER A 134 -5.12 -16.18 -7.32
C SER A 134 -5.19 -17.44 -6.46
N LEU A 135 -4.74 -17.35 -5.19
CA LEU A 135 -4.84 -18.42 -4.20
C LEU A 135 -6.28 -18.62 -3.70
N LEU A 136 -7.14 -17.61 -3.82
CA LEU A 136 -8.54 -17.68 -3.40
C LEU A 136 -9.48 -18.14 -4.53
N THR A 137 -9.06 -17.96 -5.79
CA THR A 137 -9.78 -18.47 -6.96
C THR A 137 -9.50 -19.96 -7.13
N THR A 138 -10.56 -20.76 -7.00
CA THR A 138 -10.52 -22.23 -7.19
C THR A 138 -10.38 -22.57 -8.66
#